data_AF-A0A2V5X218-F1
#
_entry.id   AF-A0A2V5X218-F1
#
_cell.length_a   1.000
_cell.length_b   1.000
_cell.length_c   1.000
_cell.angle_alpha   90.00
_cell.angle_beta   90.00
_cell.angle_gamma   90.00
#
_symmetry.space_group_name_H-M   'P 1'
#
loop_
_entity.id
_entity.type
_entity.pdbx_description
1 polymer ?
#
loop_
_entity_poly.entity_id
_entity_poly.type
_entity_poly.pdbx_seq_one_letter_code
_entity_poly.pdbx_strand_id
1 'polypeptide(L)'
;MKKFCFSLMGLPTLFFFAIQIVSAAESPRQPTVVLISGEYEYKSAETLPVFKQYLETNYGFNCIYLERAKGEDIPGLDAFAKADLVILFVRRMTLPAEQLARIKNYVESGKPLIGLRTASHAFENWKEFDHEVLGGNYHNHHSDKLVATVRIVPEATEHPILKGVEREFVAGGSLYLNTPLPPSSTVLLHFENPAFRRLLVNAIFWALNRSVPEIIEKKSN
;
A
#
# COMPACT_ATOMS: atom_id res chain seq x y z
N MET A 1 -3.13 41.72 37.19
CA MET A 1 -3.38 41.60 38.64
C MET A 1 -4.43 40.51 38.90
N LYS A 2 -4.01 39.34 39.38
CA LYS A 2 -4.83 38.39 40.15
C LYS A 2 -3.87 37.79 41.19
N LYS A 3 -4.14 38.04 42.47
CA LYS A 3 -3.34 37.57 43.61
C LYS A 3 -3.97 36.28 44.13
N PHE A 4 -3.17 35.24 44.33
CA PHE A 4 -3.57 34.06 45.08
C PHE A 4 -2.51 33.79 46.15
N CYS A 5 -2.95 33.76 47.39
CA CYS A 5 -2.18 33.53 48.60
C CYS A 5 -2.71 32.23 49.21
N PHE A 6 -1.84 31.25 49.47
CA PHE A 6 -2.14 30.20 50.43
C PHE A 6 -0.93 29.88 51.28
N SER A 7 -1.23 29.86 52.58
CA SER A 7 -0.39 29.72 53.75
C SER A 7 0.42 28.42 53.78
N LEU A 8 1.69 28.54 54.18
CA LEU A 8 2.54 27.41 54.55
C LEU A 8 2.21 26.99 56.00
N MET A 9 1.86 25.73 56.22
CA MET A 9 1.84 25.13 57.56
C MET A 9 2.53 23.77 57.46
N GLY A 10 3.67 23.65 58.14
CA GLY A 10 4.61 22.55 57.99
C GLY A 10 4.20 21.27 58.70
N LEU A 11 4.43 20.14 58.03
CA LEU A 11 4.59 18.81 58.63
C LEU A 11 6.02 18.33 58.31
N PRO A 12 6.70 17.60 59.23
CA PRO A 12 8.00 17.03 58.93
C PRO A 12 7.79 15.79 58.04
N THR A 13 7.85 15.97 56.73
CA THR A 13 7.76 14.88 55.77
C THR A 13 9.08 14.11 55.78
N LEU A 14 9.06 12.88 56.30
CA LEU A 14 10.15 11.93 56.18
C LEU A 14 10.47 11.73 54.68
N PHE A 15 11.63 12.20 54.23
CA PHE A 15 12.10 12.00 52.86
C PHE A 15 12.64 10.57 52.72
N PHE A 16 11.77 9.63 52.34
CA PHE A 16 12.21 8.34 51.80
C PHE A 16 12.82 8.60 50.42
N PHE A 17 14.16 8.59 50.34
CA PHE A 17 14.87 8.57 49.07
C PHE A 17 14.70 7.17 48.45
N ALA A 18 13.60 6.95 47.75
CA ALA A 18 13.45 5.81 46.87
C ALA A 18 14.43 5.99 45.71
N ILE A 19 15.48 5.17 45.66
CA ILE A 19 16.34 5.06 44.49
C ILE A 19 15.47 4.51 43.37
N GLN A 20 15.00 5.41 42.49
CA GLN A 20 14.38 5.03 41.23
C GLN A 20 15.48 4.50 40.33
N ILE A 21 15.54 3.17 40.18
CA ILE A 21 16.33 2.56 39.11
C ILE A 21 15.66 3.00 37.81
N VAL A 22 16.21 4.02 37.17
CA VAL A 22 15.84 4.40 35.82
C VAL A 22 16.33 3.26 34.92
N SER A 23 15.40 2.39 34.52
CA SER A 23 15.64 1.48 33.41
C SER A 23 16.01 2.34 32.20
N ALA A 24 17.20 2.11 31.65
CA ALA A 24 17.58 2.72 30.39
C ALA A 24 16.58 2.23 29.33
N ALA A 25 15.69 3.12 28.90
CA ALA A 25 14.76 2.81 27.81
C ALA A 25 15.60 2.42 26.60
N GLU A 26 15.45 1.17 26.16
CA GLU A 26 16.07 0.68 24.95
C GLU A 26 15.62 1.60 23.80
N SER A 27 16.59 2.20 23.09
CA SER A 27 16.26 3.09 21.98
C SER A 27 15.36 2.35 20.99
N PRO A 28 14.22 2.93 20.55
CA PRO A 28 13.31 2.23 19.65
C PRO A 28 14.07 1.70 18.45
N ARG A 29 13.99 0.38 18.23
CA ARG A 29 14.57 -0.27 17.06
C ARG A 29 14.04 0.40 15.80
N GLN A 30 14.94 0.72 14.86
CA GLN A 30 14.56 1.19 13.53
C GLN A 30 13.78 0.09 12.79
N PRO A 31 12.58 0.39 12.24
CA PRO A 31 11.80 -0.60 11.52
C PRO A 31 12.55 -1.14 10.30
N THR A 32 12.40 -2.45 10.02
CA THR A 32 13.01 -3.13 8.88
C THR A 32 12.00 -3.36 7.76
N VAL A 33 12.26 -2.77 6.60
CA VAL A 33 11.50 -2.95 5.36
C VAL A 33 12.25 -3.90 4.43
N VAL A 34 11.62 -4.99 4.00
CA VAL A 34 12.16 -5.90 2.99
C VAL A 34 11.52 -5.57 1.64
N LEU A 35 12.32 -5.21 0.64
CA LEU A 35 11.88 -4.91 -0.72
C LEU A 35 12.27 -6.07 -1.64
N ILE A 36 11.29 -6.65 -2.33
CA ILE A 36 11.49 -7.84 -3.17
C ILE A 36 11.21 -7.51 -4.63
N SER A 37 12.26 -7.59 -5.44
CA SER A 37 12.22 -7.53 -6.90
C SER A 37 12.09 -8.94 -7.47
N GLY A 38 11.02 -9.20 -8.23
CA GLY A 38 10.78 -10.52 -8.82
C GLY A 38 10.16 -10.48 -10.21
N GLU A 39 10.29 -9.36 -10.92
CA GLU A 39 9.72 -9.18 -12.24
C GLU A 39 10.75 -8.57 -13.22
N TYR A 40 10.52 -8.77 -14.53
CA TYR A 40 11.45 -8.35 -15.59
C TYR A 40 10.83 -7.33 -16.56
N GLU A 41 9.54 -7.01 -16.42
CA GLU A 41 8.76 -6.21 -17.38
C GLU A 41 8.79 -4.72 -17.04
N TYR A 42 8.82 -4.38 -15.75
CA TYR A 42 8.67 -3.04 -15.20
C TYR A 42 9.92 -2.55 -14.44
N LYS A 43 11.05 -3.25 -14.60
CA LYS A 43 12.36 -2.86 -14.09
C LYS A 43 12.38 -2.70 -12.55
N SER A 44 11.73 -3.60 -11.82
CA SER A 44 11.77 -3.65 -10.35
C SER A 44 13.20 -3.71 -9.82
N ALA A 45 14.10 -4.41 -10.52
CA ALA A 45 15.51 -4.51 -10.16
C ALA A 45 16.28 -3.19 -10.29
N GLU A 46 15.83 -2.26 -11.13
CA GLU A 46 16.41 -0.92 -11.26
C GLU A 46 15.76 0.06 -10.26
N THR A 47 14.44 -0.06 -10.04
CA THR A 47 13.65 0.94 -9.30
C THR A 47 13.65 0.73 -7.79
N LEU A 48 13.57 -0.52 -7.31
CA LEU A 48 13.52 -0.79 -5.87
C LEU A 48 14.81 -0.43 -5.11
N PRO A 49 16.03 -0.61 -5.65
CA PRO A 49 17.24 -0.12 -4.99
C PRO A 49 17.28 1.40 -4.81
N VAL A 50 16.80 2.16 -5.80
CA VAL A 50 16.66 3.62 -5.71
C VAL A 50 15.65 3.99 -4.63
N PHE A 51 14.50 3.30 -4.58
CA PHE A 51 13.49 3.55 -3.57
C PHE A 51 13.96 3.17 -2.16
N LYS A 52 14.70 2.06 -2.02
CA LYS A 52 15.41 1.69 -0.79
C LYS A 52 16.30 2.82 -0.30
N GLN A 53 17.18 3.35 -1.16
CA GLN A 53 18.07 4.45 -0.79
C GLN A 53 17.29 5.70 -0.34
N TYR A 54 16.20 6.01 -1.02
CA TYR A 54 15.31 7.11 -0.65
C TYR A 54 14.69 6.89 0.75
N LEU A 55 14.20 5.69 1.05
CA LEU A 55 13.63 5.35 2.36
C LEU A 55 14.67 5.46 3.50
N GLU A 56 15.87 4.92 3.27
CA GLU A 56 16.97 4.97 4.25
C GLU A 56 17.43 6.41 4.51
N THR A 57 17.61 7.20 3.46
CA THR A 57 18.17 8.56 3.55
C THR A 57 17.20 9.54 4.20
N ASN A 58 15.90 9.45 3.89
CA ASN A 58 14.93 10.47 4.27
C ASN A 58 14.13 10.11 5.53
N TYR A 59 14.03 8.81 5.86
CA TYR A 59 13.14 8.34 6.93
C TYR A 59 13.84 7.42 7.94
N GLY A 60 15.11 7.06 7.74
CA GLY A 60 15.90 6.29 8.71
C GLY A 60 15.47 4.82 8.85
N PHE A 61 14.66 4.29 7.92
CA PHE A 61 14.31 2.88 7.90
C PHE A 61 15.55 2.01 7.66
N ASN A 62 15.58 0.83 8.26
CA ASN A 62 16.50 -0.22 7.84
C ASN A 62 15.88 -0.94 6.64
N CYS A 63 16.58 -1.03 5.51
CA CYS A 63 16.04 -1.69 4.33
C CYS A 63 16.89 -2.89 3.89
N ILE A 64 16.22 -3.98 3.54
CA ILE A 64 16.84 -5.16 2.95
C ILE A 64 16.27 -5.33 1.55
N TYR A 65 17.13 -5.38 0.54
CA TYR A 65 16.75 -5.61 -0.84
C TYR A 65 17.00 -7.07 -1.21
N LEU A 66 15.97 -7.72 -1.76
CA LEU A 66 16.03 -9.07 -2.31
C LEU A 66 15.65 -9.01 -3.79
N GLU A 67 16.33 -9.81 -4.60
CA GLU A 67 16.08 -9.90 -6.03
C GLU A 67 15.96 -11.36 -6.44
N ARG A 68 15.03 -11.65 -7.34
CA ARG A 68 14.97 -12.98 -7.97
C ARG A 68 16.30 -13.33 -8.63
N ALA A 69 16.76 -14.55 -8.39
CA ALA A 69 17.80 -15.15 -9.20
C ALA A 69 17.24 -15.50 -10.59
N LYS A 70 18.12 -15.98 -11.48
CA LYS A 70 17.68 -16.55 -12.75
C LYS A 70 16.77 -17.75 -12.48
N GLY A 71 15.53 -17.70 -12.97
CA GLY A 71 14.52 -18.72 -12.74
C GLY A 71 13.56 -18.35 -11.61
N GLU A 72 13.15 -19.34 -10.81
CA GLU A 72 12.04 -19.23 -9.86
C GLU A 72 12.47 -19.03 -8.40
N ASP A 73 13.70 -18.59 -8.17
CA ASP A 73 14.30 -18.51 -6.84
C ASP A 73 14.48 -17.06 -6.38
N ILE A 74 14.21 -16.78 -5.10
CA ILE A 74 14.48 -15.49 -4.44
C ILE A 74 15.38 -15.76 -3.23
N PRO A 75 16.72 -15.60 -3.36
CA PRO A 75 17.63 -15.78 -2.23
C PRO A 75 17.40 -14.73 -1.14
N GLY A 76 17.68 -15.09 0.11
CA GLY A 76 17.65 -14.17 1.26
C GLY A 76 16.27 -14.01 1.95
N LEU A 77 15.29 -14.88 1.66
CA LEU A 77 13.97 -14.85 2.32
C LEU A 77 14.02 -15.14 3.83
N ASP A 78 15.15 -15.60 4.37
CA ASP A 78 15.40 -15.63 5.82
C ASP A 78 15.32 -14.23 6.48
N ALA A 79 15.47 -13.16 5.68
CA ALA A 79 15.26 -11.78 6.12
C ALA A 79 13.86 -11.51 6.70
N PHE A 80 12.85 -12.34 6.39
CA PHE A 80 11.50 -12.21 6.97
C PHE A 80 11.47 -12.34 8.48
N ALA A 81 12.44 -13.03 9.08
CA ALA A 81 12.59 -13.09 10.54
C ALA A 81 12.79 -11.71 11.18
N LYS A 82 13.36 -10.75 10.43
CA LYS A 82 13.65 -9.39 10.88
C LYS A 82 12.68 -8.35 10.31
N ALA A 83 11.86 -8.71 9.34
CA ALA A 83 10.99 -7.78 8.63
C ALA A 83 9.84 -7.29 9.50
N ASP A 84 9.61 -5.98 9.51
CA ASP A 84 8.38 -5.37 10.04
C ASP A 84 7.39 -5.05 8.91
N LEU A 85 7.87 -4.90 7.68
CA LEU A 85 7.09 -4.65 6.46
C LEU A 85 7.76 -5.33 5.26
N VAL A 86 6.95 -5.89 4.35
CA VAL A 86 7.40 -6.38 3.04
C VAL A 86 6.78 -5.54 1.92
N ILE A 87 7.60 -5.12 0.97
CA ILE A 87 7.19 -4.54 -0.30
C ILE A 87 7.47 -5.56 -1.41
N LEU A 88 6.41 -6.01 -2.07
CA LEU A 88 6.46 -7.07 -3.08
C LEU A 88 6.25 -6.48 -4.47
N PHE A 89 7.24 -6.61 -5.35
CA PHE A 89 7.12 -6.30 -6.77
C PHE A 89 7.58 -7.52 -7.59
N VAL A 90 6.69 -8.52 -7.65
CA VAL A 90 6.95 -9.84 -8.22
C VAL A 90 5.91 -10.16 -9.29
N ARG A 91 6.22 -11.04 -10.25
CA ARG A 91 5.31 -11.41 -11.33
C ARG A 91 5.46 -12.88 -11.71
N ARG A 92 4.35 -13.62 -11.65
CA ARG A 92 4.18 -14.99 -12.17
C ARG A 92 5.32 -15.96 -11.83
N MET A 93 5.86 -15.89 -10.62
CA MET A 93 6.88 -16.83 -10.18
C MET A 93 6.25 -18.13 -9.68
N THR A 94 6.91 -19.26 -9.94
CA THR A 94 6.57 -20.58 -9.38
C THR A 94 7.62 -20.94 -8.34
N LEU A 95 7.54 -20.31 -7.17
CA LEU A 95 8.58 -20.43 -6.15
C LEU A 95 8.77 -21.88 -5.67
N PRO A 96 10.00 -22.29 -5.31
CA PRO A 96 10.23 -23.51 -4.55
C PRO A 96 9.31 -23.58 -3.32
N ALA A 97 8.84 -24.78 -2.99
CA ALA A 97 7.85 -24.98 -1.92
C ALA A 97 8.29 -24.35 -0.58
N GLU A 98 9.57 -24.43 -0.25
CA GLU A 98 10.14 -23.83 0.96
C GLU A 98 10.04 -22.29 0.95
N GLN A 99 10.32 -21.65 -0.19
CA GLN A 99 10.24 -20.19 -0.33
C GLN A 99 8.79 -19.70 -0.29
N LEU A 100 7.88 -20.41 -0.97
CA LEU A 100 6.46 -20.12 -0.89
C LEU A 100 5.95 -20.24 0.56
N ALA A 101 6.38 -21.28 1.28
CA ALA A 101 6.04 -21.45 2.69
C ALA A 101 6.55 -20.30 3.57
N ARG A 102 7.75 -19.77 3.31
CA ARG A 102 8.27 -18.58 4.02
C ARG A 102 7.39 -17.34 3.80
N ILE A 103 6.90 -17.12 2.58
CA ILE A 103 5.98 -16.01 2.28
C ILE A 103 4.64 -16.22 2.98
N LYS A 104 4.08 -17.43 2.93
CA LYS A 104 2.83 -17.77 3.64
C LYS A 104 2.96 -17.53 5.14
N ASN A 105 4.03 -18.00 5.77
CA ASN A 105 4.29 -17.77 7.19
C ASN A 105 4.41 -16.27 7.53
N TYR A 106 5.01 -15.47 6.65
CA TYR A 106 5.07 -14.01 6.84
C TYR A 106 3.66 -13.40 6.82
N VAL A 107 2.83 -13.78 5.86
CA VAL A 107 1.44 -13.32 5.76
C VAL A 107 0.62 -13.76 6.99
N GLU A 108 0.73 -15.03 7.38
CA GLU A 108 0.03 -15.59 8.55
C GLU A 108 0.45 -14.94 9.87
N SER A 109 1.66 -14.35 9.94
CA SER A 109 2.09 -13.59 11.11
C SER A 109 1.33 -12.27 11.32
N GLY A 110 0.53 -11.83 10.34
CA GLY A 110 -0.25 -10.59 10.40
C GLY A 110 0.56 -9.31 10.20
N LYS A 111 1.84 -9.43 9.80
CA LYS A 111 2.69 -8.29 9.50
C LYS A 111 2.26 -7.62 8.18
N PRO A 112 2.41 -6.29 8.06
CA PRO A 112 1.94 -5.55 6.91
C PRO A 112 2.70 -5.91 5.63
N LEU A 113 2.00 -5.84 4.50
CA LEU A 113 2.55 -6.08 3.17
C LEU A 113 2.03 -5.03 2.19
N ILE A 114 2.90 -4.56 1.29
CA ILE A 114 2.56 -3.68 0.17
C ILE A 114 2.82 -4.43 -1.13
N GLY A 115 1.77 -4.64 -1.93
CA GLY A 115 1.89 -5.16 -3.29
C GLY A 115 2.03 -4.03 -4.30
N LEU A 116 3.04 -4.10 -5.16
CA LEU A 116 3.24 -3.16 -6.27
C LEU A 116 2.92 -3.83 -7.60
N ARG A 117 2.13 -3.14 -8.42
CA ARG A 117 1.87 -3.48 -9.83
C ARG A 117 1.51 -4.96 -10.01
N THR A 118 2.40 -5.78 -10.56
CA THR A 118 2.17 -7.19 -10.90
C THR A 118 2.05 -8.10 -9.67
N ALA A 119 2.22 -7.60 -8.45
CA ALA A 119 2.04 -8.36 -7.22
C ALA A 119 0.64 -9.02 -7.12
N SER A 120 -0.37 -8.42 -7.77
CA SER A 120 -1.72 -9.00 -7.95
C SER A 120 -1.76 -10.33 -8.72
N HIS A 121 -0.65 -10.72 -9.33
CA HIS A 121 -0.46 -12.03 -9.95
C HIS A 121 1.01 -12.45 -9.76
N ALA A 122 1.48 -12.34 -8.52
CA ALA A 122 2.86 -12.61 -8.13
C ALA A 122 3.26 -14.07 -8.32
N PHE A 123 2.37 -15.02 -7.97
CA PHE A 123 2.72 -16.44 -7.86
C PHE A 123 1.80 -17.35 -8.67
N GLU A 124 2.37 -18.18 -9.53
CA GLU A 124 1.61 -19.18 -10.32
C GLU A 124 1.15 -20.37 -9.46
N ASN A 125 1.89 -20.66 -8.37
CA ASN A 125 1.59 -21.71 -7.40
C ASN A 125 0.85 -21.20 -6.14
N TRP A 126 0.31 -19.97 -6.19
CA TRP A 126 -0.65 -19.44 -5.21
C TRP A 126 -1.47 -18.31 -5.87
N LYS A 127 -2.44 -18.71 -6.71
CA LYS A 127 -3.20 -17.78 -7.55
C LYS A 127 -4.18 -16.92 -6.75
N GLU A 128 -4.58 -17.41 -5.59
CA GLU A 128 -5.50 -16.78 -4.66
C GLU A 128 -4.83 -15.66 -3.85
N PHE A 129 -3.50 -15.51 -3.94
CA PHE A 129 -2.72 -14.51 -3.19
C PHE A 129 -3.30 -13.09 -3.28
N ASP A 130 -3.72 -12.64 -4.46
CA ASP A 130 -4.28 -11.30 -4.64
C ASP A 130 -5.56 -11.11 -3.82
N HIS A 131 -6.48 -12.06 -3.92
CA HIS A 131 -7.75 -12.00 -3.22
C HIS A 131 -7.59 -12.21 -1.70
N GLU A 132 -6.77 -13.18 -1.29
CA GLU A 132 -6.58 -13.56 0.11
C GLU A 132 -5.71 -12.57 0.89
N VAL A 133 -4.70 -11.98 0.25
CA VAL A 133 -3.66 -11.19 0.93
C VAL A 133 -3.75 -9.71 0.58
N LEU A 134 -3.86 -9.36 -0.70
CA LEU A 134 -3.88 -7.97 -1.13
C LEU A 134 -5.28 -7.34 -1.08
N GLY A 135 -6.33 -8.16 -0.93
CA GLY A 135 -7.71 -7.69 -1.09
C GLY A 135 -7.99 -7.21 -2.53
N GLY A 136 -7.28 -7.78 -3.51
CA GLY A 136 -7.48 -7.51 -4.92
C GLY A 136 -8.49 -8.47 -5.56
N ASN A 137 -8.66 -8.33 -6.87
CA ASN A 137 -9.46 -9.25 -7.67
C ASN A 137 -9.03 -9.24 -9.14
N TYR A 138 -7.73 -9.45 -9.39
CA TYR A 138 -7.13 -9.32 -10.71
C TYR A 138 -7.67 -10.34 -11.73
N HIS A 139 -8.19 -9.83 -12.84
CA HIS A 139 -8.77 -10.58 -13.95
C HIS A 139 -8.18 -10.17 -15.31
N ASN A 140 -6.87 -9.88 -15.35
CA ASN A 140 -6.16 -9.35 -16.52
C ASN A 140 -6.19 -7.80 -16.61
N HIS A 141 -5.78 -7.26 -17.76
CA HIS A 141 -5.61 -5.84 -17.97
C HIS A 141 -6.17 -5.37 -19.32
N HIS A 142 -6.52 -4.09 -19.39
CA HIS A 142 -6.74 -3.37 -20.64
C HIS A 142 -5.43 -3.18 -21.42
N SER A 143 -5.48 -2.64 -22.64
CA SER A 143 -4.29 -2.39 -23.44
C SER A 143 -3.27 -1.48 -22.71
N ASP A 144 -2.00 -1.68 -23.03
CA ASP A 144 -0.83 -1.08 -22.38
C ASP A 144 -0.55 0.39 -22.77
N LYS A 145 -1.30 0.92 -23.74
CA LYS A 145 -1.16 2.30 -24.26
C LYS A 145 -2.19 3.27 -23.71
N LEU A 146 -2.86 2.92 -22.61
CA LEU A 146 -3.83 3.80 -21.99
C LEU A 146 -3.14 4.87 -21.14
N VAL A 147 -3.63 6.09 -21.28
CA VAL A 147 -3.36 7.19 -20.37
C VAL A 147 -4.67 7.46 -19.66
N ALA A 148 -4.64 7.41 -18.33
CA ALA A 148 -5.82 7.56 -17.50
C ALA A 148 -5.61 8.68 -16.49
N THR A 149 -6.68 9.45 -16.28
CA THR A 149 -6.76 10.40 -15.17
C THR A 149 -7.14 9.63 -13.92
N VAL A 150 -6.24 9.63 -12.94
CA VAL A 150 -6.44 9.05 -11.62
C VAL A 150 -7.02 10.12 -10.70
N ARG A 151 -8.05 9.77 -9.94
CA ARG A 151 -8.67 10.66 -8.96
C ARG A 151 -8.84 9.95 -7.62
N ILE A 152 -8.74 10.71 -6.53
CA ILE A 152 -9.13 10.25 -5.19
C ILE A 152 -10.66 10.05 -5.15
N VAL A 153 -11.11 8.90 -4.62
CA VAL A 153 -12.54 8.68 -4.41
C VAL A 153 -13.07 9.57 -3.29
N PRO A 154 -14.30 10.11 -3.37
CA PRO A 154 -14.82 11.05 -2.37
C PRO A 154 -14.70 10.56 -0.93
N GLU A 155 -14.96 9.26 -0.71
CA GLU A 155 -14.96 8.59 0.59
C GLU A 155 -13.56 8.47 1.21
N ALA A 156 -12.49 8.59 0.40
CA ALA A 156 -11.10 8.43 0.83
C ALA A 156 -10.35 9.75 0.99
N THR A 157 -11.01 10.90 0.80
CA THR A 157 -10.34 12.22 0.79
C THR A 157 -9.51 12.53 2.03
N GLU A 158 -9.93 12.02 3.20
CA GLU A 158 -9.23 12.19 4.49
C GLU A 158 -8.33 11.00 4.87
N HIS A 159 -8.16 10.01 3.99
CA HIS A 159 -7.39 8.82 4.30
C HIS A 159 -5.89 9.15 4.45
N PRO A 160 -5.20 8.69 5.52
CA PRO A 160 -3.82 9.12 5.83
C PRO A 160 -2.80 8.81 4.74
N ILE A 161 -3.00 7.73 3.97
CA ILE A 161 -2.14 7.38 2.82
C ILE A 161 -2.12 8.47 1.73
N LEU A 162 -3.20 9.25 1.61
CA LEU A 162 -3.35 10.27 0.58
C LEU A 162 -2.84 11.65 1.03
N LYS A 163 -2.32 11.79 2.25
CA LYS A 163 -1.76 13.05 2.74
C LYS A 163 -0.58 13.49 1.87
N GLY A 164 -0.70 14.64 1.23
CA GLY A 164 0.34 15.18 0.34
C GLY A 164 0.35 14.59 -1.07
N VAL A 165 -0.62 13.74 -1.42
CA VAL A 165 -0.83 13.22 -2.78
C VAL A 165 -1.75 14.18 -3.54
N GLU A 166 -1.45 14.45 -4.82
CA GLU A 166 -2.30 15.25 -5.68
C GLU A 166 -3.69 14.61 -5.82
N ARG A 167 -4.75 15.43 -5.79
CA ARG A 167 -6.14 14.95 -5.85
C ARG A 167 -6.47 14.29 -7.19
N GLU A 168 -5.77 14.71 -8.23
CA GLU A 168 -5.91 14.24 -9.60
C GLU A 168 -4.54 14.30 -10.26
N PHE A 169 -4.17 13.22 -10.96
CA PHE A 169 -2.94 13.17 -11.74
C PHE A 169 -3.09 12.19 -12.92
N VAL A 170 -2.22 12.32 -13.91
CA VAL A 170 -2.23 11.46 -15.10
C VAL A 170 -1.26 10.30 -14.89
N ALA A 171 -1.75 9.07 -15.11
CA ALA A 171 -0.93 7.88 -15.08
C ALA A 171 -1.05 7.12 -16.42
N GLY A 172 0.09 6.63 -16.91
CA GLY A 172 0.16 5.78 -18.10
C GLY A 172 0.34 4.30 -17.74
N GLY A 173 0.03 3.43 -18.70
CA GLY A 173 0.28 1.99 -18.63
C GLY A 173 -0.99 1.15 -18.57
N SER A 174 -0.84 -0.17 -18.45
CA SER A 174 -1.98 -1.09 -18.48
C SER A 174 -2.87 -0.92 -17.23
N LEU A 175 -4.15 -0.66 -17.44
CA LEU A 175 -5.16 -0.63 -16.39
C LEU A 175 -5.65 -2.05 -16.07
N TYR A 176 -5.72 -2.41 -14.80
CA TYR A 176 -6.14 -3.76 -14.39
C TYR A 176 -7.65 -3.88 -14.27
N LEU A 177 -8.17 -5.02 -14.69
CA LEU A 177 -9.55 -5.45 -14.45
C LEU A 177 -9.60 -6.05 -13.06
N ASN A 178 -10.09 -5.29 -12.08
CA ASN A 178 -10.07 -5.70 -10.66
C ASN A 178 -11.43 -5.57 -9.94
N THR A 179 -12.51 -5.36 -10.67
CA THR A 179 -13.85 -5.19 -10.10
C THR A 179 -14.68 -6.48 -10.21
N PRO A 180 -15.53 -6.81 -9.21
CA PRO A 180 -15.65 -6.13 -7.92
C PRO A 180 -14.48 -6.43 -6.99
N LEU A 181 -14.15 -5.53 -6.07
CA LEU A 181 -13.17 -5.81 -5.02
C LEU A 181 -13.83 -6.53 -3.83
N PRO A 182 -13.07 -7.31 -3.03
CA PRO A 182 -13.54 -7.85 -1.77
C PRO A 182 -14.15 -6.78 -0.86
N PRO A 183 -15.20 -7.09 -0.07
CA PRO A 183 -15.82 -6.10 0.83
C PRO A 183 -14.88 -5.55 1.91
N SER A 184 -13.82 -6.26 2.24
CA SER A 184 -12.77 -5.83 3.17
C SER A 184 -11.83 -4.78 2.58
N SER A 185 -11.89 -4.54 1.27
CA SER A 185 -10.99 -3.63 0.57
C SER A 185 -11.51 -2.19 0.59
N THR A 186 -10.64 -1.25 0.96
CA THR A 186 -10.94 0.18 0.89
C THR A 186 -10.35 0.76 -0.40
N VAL A 187 -11.22 1.26 -1.27
CA VAL A 187 -10.77 1.93 -2.51
C VAL A 187 -10.32 3.35 -2.18
N LEU A 188 -9.12 3.72 -2.64
CA LEU A 188 -8.57 5.07 -2.44
C LEU A 188 -8.59 5.90 -3.73
N LEU A 189 -8.32 5.26 -4.86
CA LEU A 189 -8.19 5.90 -6.17
C LEU A 189 -9.06 5.18 -7.19
N HIS A 190 -9.63 5.91 -8.14
CA HIS A 190 -10.25 5.35 -9.34
C HIS A 190 -9.65 5.95 -10.61
N PHE A 191 -9.91 5.28 -11.73
CA PHE A 191 -9.71 5.83 -13.06
C PHE A 191 -11.08 6.23 -13.60
N GLU A 192 -11.27 7.50 -13.89
CA GLU A 192 -12.52 7.98 -14.46
C GLU A 192 -12.33 8.23 -15.96
N ASN A 193 -13.20 7.67 -16.80
CA ASN A 193 -13.47 8.23 -18.14
C ASN A 193 -14.96 8.61 -18.21
N PRO A 194 -15.36 9.66 -17.47
CA PRO A 194 -16.75 10.08 -17.40
C PRO A 194 -17.22 10.59 -18.76
N ALA A 195 -16.30 11.14 -19.57
CA ALA A 195 -16.58 11.53 -20.94
C ALA A 195 -16.98 10.35 -21.83
N PHE A 196 -16.31 9.20 -21.74
CA PHE A 196 -16.67 8.01 -22.53
C PHE A 196 -17.97 7.38 -22.06
N ARG A 197 -18.20 7.28 -20.74
CA ARG A 197 -19.49 6.83 -20.20
C ARG A 197 -20.62 7.77 -20.65
N ARG A 198 -20.39 9.08 -20.57
CA ARG A 198 -21.33 10.10 -21.05
C ARG A 198 -21.55 9.98 -22.56
N LEU A 199 -20.51 9.76 -23.35
CA LEU A 199 -20.60 9.52 -24.78
C LEU A 199 -21.48 8.31 -25.09
N LEU A 200 -21.28 7.19 -24.39
CA LEU A 200 -22.10 5.98 -24.56
C LEU A 200 -23.57 6.21 -24.17
N VAL A 201 -23.83 6.89 -23.06
CA VAL A 201 -25.19 7.29 -22.67
C VAL A 201 -25.81 8.18 -23.75
N ASN A 202 -25.09 9.21 -24.21
CA ASN A 202 -25.56 10.09 -25.27
C ASN A 202 -25.86 9.30 -26.55
N ALA A 203 -24.98 8.37 -26.94
CA ALA A 203 -25.15 7.52 -28.12
C ALA A 203 -26.37 6.61 -28.01
N ILE A 204 -26.64 6.04 -26.83
CA ILE A 204 -27.84 5.22 -26.57
C ILE A 204 -29.11 6.07 -26.75
N PHE A 205 -29.16 7.26 -26.16
CA PHE A 205 -30.34 8.14 -26.28
C PHE A 205 -30.54 8.61 -27.72
N TRP A 206 -29.46 9.00 -28.40
CA TRP A 206 -29.50 9.36 -29.82
C TRP A 206 -30.02 8.20 -30.69
N ALA A 207 -29.48 6.98 -30.51
CA ALA A 207 -29.87 5.79 -31.27
C ALA A 207 -31.35 5.39 -31.05
N LEU A 208 -31.90 5.72 -29.88
CA LEU A 208 -33.31 5.48 -29.54
C LEU A 208 -34.25 6.64 -29.93
N ASN A 209 -33.77 7.65 -30.67
CA ASN A 209 -34.51 8.88 -30.99
C ASN A 209 -35.07 9.59 -29.75
N ARG A 210 -34.30 9.62 -28.66
CA ARG A 210 -34.65 10.30 -27.40
C ARG A 210 -33.71 11.47 -27.16
N SER A 211 -34.20 12.49 -26.47
CA SER A 211 -33.36 13.59 -26.00
C SER A 211 -32.36 13.08 -24.97
N VAL A 212 -31.08 13.45 -25.15
CA VAL A 212 -30.02 13.12 -24.20
C VAL A 212 -30.33 13.81 -22.85
N PRO A 213 -30.36 13.07 -21.73
CA PRO A 213 -30.71 13.63 -20.43
C PRO A 213 -29.59 14.54 -19.91
N GLU A 214 -29.92 15.52 -19.06
CA GLU A 214 -28.91 16.32 -18.36
C GLU A 214 -28.03 15.45 -17.45
N ILE A 215 -26.84 15.96 -17.10
CA ILE A 215 -25.92 15.25 -16.20
C ILE A 215 -26.55 15.22 -14.81
N ILE A 216 -26.82 14.02 -14.30
CA ILE A 216 -27.24 13.84 -12.92
C ILE A 216 -25.98 13.97 -12.06
N GLU A 217 -25.75 15.16 -11.49
CA GLU A 217 -24.79 15.29 -10.39
C GLU A 217 -25.33 14.50 -9.20
N LYS A 218 -24.65 13.40 -8.84
CA LYS A 218 -24.91 12.77 -7.54
C LYS A 218 -24.53 13.80 -6.48
N LYS A 219 -25.52 14.32 -5.77
CA LYS A 219 -25.27 14.95 -4.46
C LYS A 219 -24.68 13.87 -3.56
N SER A 220 -23.43 14.05 -3.17
CA SER A 220 -22.80 13.26 -2.13
C SER A 220 -23.63 13.41 -0.85
N ASN A 221 -24.26 12.31 -0.41
CA ASN A 221 -24.81 12.18 0.94
C ASN A 221 -23.76 11.50 1.80
#